data_AF-A0AAJ1BZP9-F1
#
_entry.id   AF-A0AAJ1BZP9-F1
#
_cell.length_a   1.000
_cell.length_b   1.000
_cell.length_c   1.000
_cell.angle_alpha   90.00
_cell.angle_beta   90.00
_cell.angle_gamma   90.00
#
_symmetry.space_group_name_H-M   'P 1'
#
loop_
_entity.id
_entity.type
_entity.pdbx_description
1 polymer ?
#
loop_
_entity_poly.entity_id
_entity_poly.type
_entity_poly.pdbx_seq_one_letter_code
_entity_poly.pdbx_strand_id
1 'polypeptide(L)'
;MSQSFVVSIAALAIASTCYGHALAESSPGGPASLLFVGTPKYLEAYLFQLMQPFRIAAGEDQILTQEDIDEADRTAQAQQRSQVMNMFFAADLNGDLNVTVAEWQKARAAAPGNGLRDLFEKWDANNDDVVTVEDVYSFAKTSSRPSSLQRKLDLSTFMALEAAQDGKLTASELEQAGRATFRQYDVDNDGMLAPSELKRFSEDQRKHQQGQVRQVGAAACGLPKARTDEKVLFVSGYEAAALSTVTVAGQDKETNTAELNIEPGKDPLFIIATSYTPMIWRVTGAAERVSRFVTGAGSAGVVGLGKDRVTFADLYRCLPGWIKPEQASAGILDAINMLTGSSAPGVFSSYTLSKVTLPSEARPPAMLQKHAVPPSVQFSWGPLRPTENGAVASLKRFSPGGIVSVDAGSVVSSAGAAPYEVLPQEAGLAQLMQDGKLEFDPKLGYIIRRAIPRFPAGLAGAHAVVFVLADGVPRPVGRPGHSAVLTLEQAKSKLVRRGGVQLSPGVPEERIKRLHP
;
A
#
# COMPACT_ATOMS: atom_id res chain seq x y z
N MET A 1 -94.52 -16.79 -11.37
CA MET A 1 -93.81 -16.40 -10.13
C MET A 1 -92.63 -15.51 -10.53
N SER A 2 -92.62 -14.26 -10.03
CA SER A 2 -91.60 -13.18 -10.12
C SER A 2 -91.17 -12.69 -11.52
N GLN A 3 -91.67 -11.55 -12.06
CA GLN A 3 -91.28 -10.13 -11.84
C GLN A 3 -89.79 -9.83 -12.17
N SER A 4 -89.44 -9.11 -13.25
CA SER A 4 -89.42 -7.63 -13.49
C SER A 4 -87.95 -7.12 -13.51
N PHE A 5 -87.40 -6.66 -14.65
CA PHE A 5 -87.29 -5.27 -15.16
C PHE A 5 -86.09 -4.43 -14.63
N VAL A 6 -85.18 -4.06 -15.57
CA VAL A 6 -84.60 -2.72 -15.84
C VAL A 6 -83.41 -2.12 -15.04
N VAL A 7 -82.29 -1.91 -15.79
CA VAL A 7 -81.43 -0.71 -16.05
C VAL A 7 -80.84 0.12 -14.89
N SER A 8 -79.50 0.30 -14.86
CA SER A 8 -78.79 1.60 -15.04
C SER A 8 -77.30 1.61 -14.65
N ILE A 9 -76.46 2.06 -15.60
CA ILE A 9 -75.38 3.07 -15.54
C ILE A 9 -74.52 3.17 -14.24
N ALA A 10 -73.20 3.01 -14.39
CA ALA A 10 -72.20 3.92 -13.80
C ALA A 10 -70.83 3.78 -14.48
N ALA A 11 -70.43 4.82 -15.21
CA ALA A 11 -69.03 5.08 -15.51
C ALA A 11 -68.36 5.61 -14.22
N LEU A 12 -67.24 5.02 -13.81
CA LEU A 12 -66.30 5.66 -12.90
C LEU A 12 -64.89 5.54 -13.47
N ALA A 13 -64.37 6.68 -13.88
CA ALA A 13 -62.95 6.90 -14.03
C ALA A 13 -62.29 6.73 -12.66
N ILE A 14 -61.34 5.82 -12.55
CA ILE A 14 -60.34 5.85 -11.49
C ILE A 14 -59.01 6.13 -12.17
N ALA A 15 -58.61 7.40 -12.05
CA ALA A 15 -57.22 7.79 -12.19
C ALA A 15 -56.40 7.00 -11.17
N SER A 16 -55.63 6.02 -11.62
CA SER A 16 -54.45 5.56 -10.88
C SER A 16 -53.24 6.20 -11.53
N THR A 17 -52.89 7.37 -10.99
CA THR A 17 -51.52 7.85 -10.91
C THR A 17 -50.69 6.82 -10.14
N CYS A 18 -50.26 5.76 -10.82
CA CYS A 18 -49.12 4.99 -10.36
C CYS A 18 -47.88 5.76 -10.82
N TYR A 19 -47.34 6.54 -9.90
CA TYR A 19 -45.91 6.84 -9.86
C TYR A 19 -45.18 5.50 -9.84
N GLY A 20 -44.91 4.96 -11.02
CA GLY A 20 -43.90 3.94 -11.21
C GLY A 20 -42.55 4.62 -11.05
N HIS A 21 -42.12 4.85 -9.81
CA HIS A 21 -40.69 4.75 -9.52
C HIS A 21 -40.32 3.28 -9.66
N ALA A 22 -40.24 2.83 -10.93
CA ALA A 22 -39.37 1.74 -11.26
C ALA A 22 -37.97 2.20 -10.82
N LEU A 23 -37.50 1.64 -9.70
CA LEU A 23 -36.08 1.55 -9.46
C LEU A 23 -35.54 0.81 -10.67
N ALA A 24 -35.07 1.55 -11.67
CA ALA A 24 -34.32 1.01 -12.77
C ALA A 24 -33.12 0.31 -12.13
N GLU A 25 -33.19 -1.01 -12.05
CA GLU A 25 -32.01 -1.83 -11.84
C GLU A 25 -31.02 -1.40 -12.92
N SER A 26 -29.89 -0.85 -12.48
CA SER A 26 -28.84 -0.38 -13.36
C SER A 26 -28.25 -1.58 -14.08
N SER A 27 -28.75 -1.83 -15.29
CA SER A 27 -28.21 -2.84 -16.19
C SER A 27 -26.72 -2.53 -16.45
N PRO A 28 -25.83 -3.54 -16.41
CA PRO A 28 -24.46 -3.37 -16.88
C PRO A 28 -24.54 -2.96 -18.36
N GLY A 29 -24.19 -1.70 -18.67
CA GLY A 29 -24.29 -1.16 -20.04
C GLY A 29 -25.16 0.10 -20.21
N GLY A 30 -25.82 0.57 -19.14
CA GLY A 30 -26.61 1.80 -19.20
C GLY A 30 -25.76 3.09 -19.30
N PRO A 31 -26.37 4.25 -19.64
CA PRO A 31 -25.69 5.55 -19.79
C PRO A 31 -24.86 5.97 -18.57
N ALA A 32 -25.25 5.51 -17.39
CA ALA A 32 -24.51 5.76 -16.16
C ALA A 32 -23.10 5.13 -16.08
N SER A 33 -22.76 4.21 -16.99
CA SER A 33 -21.40 3.67 -17.14
C SER A 33 -20.40 4.67 -17.77
N LEU A 34 -20.91 5.75 -18.39
CA LEU A 34 -20.09 6.81 -19.02
C LEU A 34 -19.79 7.98 -18.06
N LEU A 35 -20.03 7.78 -16.76
CA LEU A 35 -19.79 8.75 -15.71
C LEU A 35 -18.35 8.60 -15.15
N PHE A 36 -17.50 9.62 -15.28
CA PHE A 36 -16.12 9.61 -14.74
C PHE A 36 -15.78 10.80 -13.80
N VAL A 37 -14.83 10.59 -12.88
CA VAL A 37 -14.47 11.55 -11.82
C VAL A 37 -13.86 12.82 -12.41
N GLY A 38 -14.41 13.97 -12.01
CA GLY A 38 -13.93 15.29 -12.42
C GLY A 38 -14.45 15.72 -13.79
N THR A 39 -15.72 15.44 -14.08
CA THR A 39 -16.36 15.84 -15.34
C THR A 39 -16.21 17.34 -15.59
N PRO A 40 -15.85 17.73 -16.82
CA PRO A 40 -15.85 19.12 -17.23
C PRO A 40 -17.25 19.72 -17.11
N LYS A 41 -17.30 21.00 -16.78
CA LYS A 41 -18.55 21.76 -16.64
C LYS A 41 -19.34 21.89 -17.95
N TYR A 42 -18.69 21.67 -19.09
CA TYR A 42 -19.23 21.91 -20.43
C TYR A 42 -19.33 20.60 -21.22
N LEU A 43 -20.38 20.48 -22.03
CA LEU A 43 -20.66 19.31 -22.88
C LEU A 43 -19.49 18.97 -23.81
N GLU A 44 -18.88 19.97 -24.45
CA GLU A 44 -17.80 19.79 -25.41
C GLU A 44 -16.56 19.18 -24.74
N ALA A 45 -16.23 19.66 -23.54
CA ALA A 45 -15.11 19.14 -22.79
C ALA A 45 -15.39 17.72 -22.26
N TYR A 46 -16.63 17.43 -21.88
CA TYR A 46 -17.06 16.08 -21.51
C TYR A 46 -16.91 15.10 -22.69
N LEU A 47 -17.45 15.45 -23.85
CA LEU A 47 -17.36 14.63 -25.06
C LEU A 47 -15.92 14.48 -25.53
N PHE A 48 -15.11 15.53 -25.44
CA PHE A 48 -13.69 15.44 -25.74
C PHE A 48 -13.02 14.37 -24.87
N GLN A 49 -13.20 14.42 -23.55
CA GLN A 49 -12.60 13.45 -22.65
C GLN A 49 -13.11 12.02 -22.86
N LEU A 50 -14.40 11.86 -23.21
CA LEU A 50 -15.01 10.56 -23.52
C LEU A 50 -14.45 9.95 -24.81
N MET A 51 -14.31 10.77 -25.87
CA MET A 51 -13.95 10.32 -27.21
C MET A 51 -12.44 10.12 -27.41
N GLN A 52 -11.59 10.74 -26.60
CA GLN A 52 -10.13 10.59 -26.71
C GLN A 52 -9.65 9.13 -26.67
N PRO A 53 -9.97 8.30 -25.65
CA PRO A 53 -9.52 6.91 -25.62
C PRO A 53 -10.10 6.08 -26.77
N PHE A 54 -11.35 6.32 -27.14
CA PHE A 54 -11.99 5.67 -28.29
C PHE A 54 -11.20 5.93 -29.57
N ARG A 55 -10.88 7.19 -29.88
CA ARG A 55 -10.17 7.56 -31.11
C ARG A 55 -8.75 7.01 -31.17
N ILE A 56 -8.12 6.81 -30.02
CA ILE A 56 -6.78 6.21 -29.95
C ILE A 56 -6.85 4.72 -30.28
N ALA A 57 -7.88 4.01 -29.80
CA ALA A 57 -8.03 2.57 -29.98
C ALA A 57 -8.64 2.19 -31.34
N ALA A 58 -9.71 2.86 -31.75
CA ALA A 58 -10.46 2.59 -32.98
C ALA A 58 -9.78 3.07 -34.29
N GLY A 59 -8.56 3.59 -34.22
CA GLY A 59 -7.79 3.96 -35.41
C GLY A 59 -8.50 4.87 -36.43
N GLU A 60 -8.25 4.63 -37.72
CA GLU A 60 -8.76 5.46 -38.83
C GLU A 60 -10.19 5.10 -39.26
N ASP A 61 -10.64 3.87 -39.03
CA ASP A 61 -11.98 3.43 -39.43
C ASP A 61 -13.07 3.88 -38.44
N GLN A 62 -12.67 4.39 -37.27
CA GLN A 62 -13.55 4.92 -36.23
C GLN A 62 -14.56 3.89 -35.71
N ILE A 63 -14.19 2.61 -35.74
CA ILE A 63 -14.97 1.50 -35.22
C ILE A 63 -14.14 0.81 -34.16
N LEU A 64 -14.64 0.76 -32.92
CA LEU A 64 -14.02 0.02 -31.83
C LEU A 64 -14.55 -1.40 -31.81
N THR A 65 -13.65 -2.38 -31.91
CA THR A 65 -13.93 -3.80 -31.80
C THR A 65 -13.21 -4.41 -30.59
N GLN A 66 -13.51 -5.67 -30.26
CA GLN A 66 -12.76 -6.40 -29.23
C GLN A 66 -11.28 -6.57 -29.61
N GLU A 67 -10.97 -6.72 -30.90
CA GLU A 67 -9.60 -6.87 -31.39
C GLU A 67 -8.78 -5.59 -31.14
N ASP A 68 -9.40 -4.41 -31.32
CA ASP A 68 -8.77 -3.11 -31.04
C ASP A 68 -8.48 -2.92 -29.55
N ILE A 69 -9.35 -3.43 -28.68
CA ILE A 69 -9.14 -3.41 -27.22
C ILE A 69 -7.96 -4.30 -26.85
N ASP A 70 -7.93 -5.53 -27.38
CA ASP A 70 -6.85 -6.48 -27.13
C ASP A 70 -5.51 -5.96 -27.70
N GLU A 71 -5.54 -5.24 -28.83
CA GLU A 71 -4.37 -4.57 -29.40
C GLU A 71 -3.92 -3.36 -28.57
N ALA A 72 -4.86 -2.53 -28.11
CA ALA A 72 -4.56 -1.40 -27.22
C ALA A 72 -3.93 -1.89 -25.90
N ASP A 73 -4.43 -2.99 -25.33
CA ASP A 73 -3.87 -3.60 -24.13
C ASP A 73 -2.46 -4.17 -24.36
N ARG A 74 -2.26 -4.91 -25.46
CA ARG A 74 -0.92 -5.41 -25.83
C ARG A 74 0.07 -4.27 -26.06
N THR A 75 -0.37 -3.19 -26.69
CA THR A 75 0.42 -1.98 -26.94
C THR A 75 0.75 -1.27 -25.63
N ALA A 76 -0.21 -1.10 -24.73
CA ALA A 76 0.02 -0.51 -23.41
C ALA A 76 1.00 -1.34 -22.57
N GLN A 77 0.86 -2.67 -22.58
CA GLN A 77 1.82 -3.57 -21.93
C GLN A 77 3.21 -3.48 -22.56
N ALA A 78 3.30 -3.34 -23.89
CA ALA A 78 4.58 -3.15 -24.58
C ALA A 78 5.24 -1.82 -24.21
N GLN A 79 4.48 -0.71 -24.20
CA GLN A 79 4.97 0.60 -23.79
C GLN A 79 5.43 0.58 -22.33
N GLN A 80 4.69 -0.08 -21.44
CA GLN A 80 5.09 -0.24 -20.04
C GLN A 80 6.41 -1.00 -19.92
N ARG A 81 6.57 -2.13 -20.63
CA ARG A 81 7.84 -2.85 -20.68
C ARG A 81 8.97 -1.95 -21.16
N SER A 82 8.75 -1.17 -22.21
CA SER A 82 9.74 -0.22 -22.73
C SER A 82 10.10 0.88 -21.73
N GLN A 83 9.13 1.42 -20.98
CA GLN A 83 9.38 2.44 -19.95
C GLN A 83 10.23 1.90 -18.82
N VAL A 84 9.90 0.70 -18.32
CA VAL A 84 10.66 0.04 -17.24
C VAL A 84 12.07 -0.30 -17.73
N MET A 85 12.21 -0.83 -18.96
CA MET A 85 13.51 -1.11 -19.57
C MET A 85 14.35 0.15 -19.81
N ASN A 86 13.74 1.26 -20.23
CA ASN A 86 14.47 2.51 -20.42
C ASN A 86 15.05 3.04 -19.10
N MET A 87 14.31 2.90 -18.00
CA MET A 87 14.82 3.24 -16.66
C MET A 87 15.95 2.31 -16.21
N PHE A 88 15.90 1.03 -16.59
CA PHE A 88 16.99 0.09 -16.37
C PHE A 88 18.26 0.49 -17.13
N PHE A 89 18.15 0.77 -18.43
CA PHE A 89 19.30 1.23 -19.23
C PHE A 89 19.86 2.56 -18.76
N ALA A 90 19.01 3.46 -18.22
CA ALA A 90 19.47 4.69 -17.60
C ALA A 90 20.27 4.48 -16.31
N ALA A 91 20.10 3.31 -15.66
CA ALA A 91 20.81 2.94 -14.45
C ALA A 91 22.04 2.06 -14.70
N ASP A 92 22.11 1.39 -15.85
CA ASP A 92 23.27 0.63 -16.33
C ASP A 92 24.33 1.59 -16.88
N LEU A 93 25.21 2.07 -16.00
CA LEU A 93 26.22 3.07 -16.36
C LEU A 93 27.41 2.50 -17.12
N ASN A 94 27.63 1.19 -17.07
CA ASN A 94 28.79 0.53 -17.67
C ASN A 94 28.43 -0.28 -18.93
N GLY A 95 27.13 -0.51 -19.20
CA GLY A 95 26.61 -1.17 -20.38
C GLY A 95 26.72 -2.69 -20.35
N ASP A 96 26.88 -3.30 -19.17
CA ASP A 96 27.04 -4.75 -19.02
C ASP A 96 25.71 -5.50 -18.82
N LEU A 97 24.58 -4.79 -18.90
CA LEU A 97 23.22 -5.30 -18.72
C LEU A 97 22.98 -5.88 -17.31
N ASN A 98 23.75 -5.46 -16.31
CA ASN A 98 23.58 -5.79 -14.91
C ASN A 98 23.69 -4.51 -14.07
N VAL A 99 22.60 -4.08 -13.47
CA VAL A 99 22.62 -2.87 -12.65
C VAL A 99 22.97 -3.23 -11.21
N THR A 100 24.19 -2.90 -10.81
CA THR A 100 24.63 -3.08 -9.42
C THR A 100 24.08 -1.98 -8.52
N VAL A 101 24.06 -2.24 -7.21
CA VAL A 101 23.72 -1.21 -6.19
C VAL A 101 24.57 0.06 -6.35
N ALA A 102 25.84 -0.07 -6.72
CA ALA A 102 26.75 1.06 -6.88
C ALA A 102 26.38 1.93 -8.10
N GLU A 103 26.00 1.31 -9.22
CA GLU A 103 25.53 2.01 -10.41
C GLU A 103 24.18 2.66 -10.19
N TRP A 104 23.26 1.95 -9.53
CA TRP A 104 21.97 2.49 -9.14
C TRP A 104 22.08 3.76 -8.29
N GLN A 105 22.97 3.74 -7.28
CA GLN A 105 23.21 4.91 -6.43
C GLN A 105 23.80 6.09 -7.21
N LYS A 106 24.70 5.83 -8.16
CA LYS A 106 25.29 6.86 -9.02
C LYS A 106 24.26 7.43 -10.00
N ALA A 107 23.49 6.59 -10.68
CA ALA A 107 22.43 6.99 -11.61
C ALA A 107 21.37 7.85 -10.89
N ARG A 108 21.00 7.45 -9.67
CA ARG A 108 20.09 8.21 -8.81
C ARG A 108 20.64 9.57 -8.38
N ALA A 109 21.94 9.65 -8.09
CA ALA A 109 22.56 10.93 -7.74
C ALA A 109 22.59 11.89 -8.94
N ALA A 110 22.67 11.37 -10.16
CA ALA A 110 22.66 12.15 -11.40
C ALA A 110 21.25 12.60 -11.83
N ALA A 111 20.19 11.86 -11.46
CA ALA A 111 18.80 12.17 -11.78
C ALA A 111 17.90 12.10 -10.53
N PRO A 112 17.83 13.17 -9.71
CA PRO A 112 17.02 13.21 -8.49
C PRO A 112 15.52 13.38 -8.82
N GLY A 113 14.90 12.33 -9.34
CA GLY A 113 13.46 12.19 -9.51
C GLY A 113 12.87 11.17 -8.54
N ASN A 114 11.62 11.38 -8.10
CA ASN A 114 10.94 10.54 -7.12
C ASN A 114 10.66 9.09 -7.57
N GLY A 115 10.90 8.74 -8.85
CA GLY A 115 10.55 7.43 -9.43
C GLY A 115 11.55 6.31 -9.15
N LEU A 116 12.85 6.60 -9.08
CA LEU A 116 13.91 5.58 -8.96
C LEU A 116 14.19 5.16 -7.50
N ARG A 117 13.49 5.70 -6.51
CA ARG A 117 13.82 5.46 -5.10
C ARG A 117 13.44 4.06 -4.62
N ASP A 118 12.33 3.52 -5.12
CA ASP A 118 11.70 2.28 -4.63
C ASP A 118 11.66 1.16 -5.68
N LEU A 119 12.34 1.34 -6.83
CA LEU A 119 12.26 0.41 -7.97
C LEU A 119 13.31 -0.69 -7.93
N PHE A 120 14.53 -0.41 -7.46
CA PHE A 120 15.59 -1.43 -7.38
C PHE A 120 15.16 -2.64 -6.56
N GLU A 121 14.61 -2.41 -5.36
CA GLU A 121 14.11 -3.47 -4.46
C GLU A 121 12.93 -4.26 -5.03
N LYS A 122 12.24 -3.71 -6.04
CA LYS A 122 11.12 -4.37 -6.70
C LYS A 122 11.56 -5.11 -7.96
N TRP A 123 12.66 -4.67 -8.56
CA TRP A 123 13.23 -5.30 -9.74
C TRP A 123 14.04 -6.51 -9.34
N ASP A 124 14.91 -6.38 -8.35
CA ASP A 124 15.78 -7.43 -7.80
C ASP A 124 14.97 -8.56 -7.13
N ALA A 125 14.42 -9.45 -7.95
CA ALA A 125 13.48 -10.49 -7.54
C ALA A 125 14.16 -11.63 -6.77
N ASN A 126 15.41 -11.93 -7.11
CA ASN A 126 16.23 -12.96 -6.49
C ASN A 126 17.07 -12.42 -5.29
N ASN A 127 17.07 -11.11 -5.05
CA ASN A 127 17.76 -10.43 -3.95
C ASN A 127 19.28 -10.68 -3.93
N ASP A 128 19.90 -10.78 -5.10
CA ASP A 128 21.36 -10.98 -5.23
C ASP A 128 22.14 -9.65 -5.36
N ASP A 129 21.45 -8.52 -5.13
CA ASP A 129 21.99 -7.16 -5.22
C ASP A 129 22.46 -6.77 -6.64
N VAL A 130 22.04 -7.53 -7.67
CA VAL A 130 22.27 -7.27 -9.08
C VAL A 130 20.95 -7.35 -9.83
N VAL A 131 20.47 -6.24 -10.35
CA VAL A 131 19.27 -6.27 -11.19
C VAL A 131 19.67 -6.67 -12.60
N THR A 132 19.15 -7.79 -13.09
CA THR A 132 19.34 -8.24 -14.47
C THR A 132 18.18 -7.80 -15.38
N VAL A 133 18.37 -7.92 -16.69
CA VAL A 133 17.28 -7.71 -17.67
C VAL A 133 16.09 -8.64 -17.41
N GLU A 134 16.33 -9.88 -16.97
CA GLU A 134 15.27 -10.86 -16.70
C GLU A 134 14.42 -10.45 -15.49
N ASP A 135 15.06 -9.91 -14.46
CA ASP A 135 14.42 -9.39 -13.26
C ASP A 135 13.48 -8.22 -13.60
N VAL A 136 13.96 -7.28 -14.41
CA VAL A 136 13.19 -6.13 -14.88
C VAL A 136 12.06 -6.56 -15.80
N TYR A 137 12.30 -7.54 -16.68
CA TYR A 137 11.29 -8.07 -17.59
C TYR A 137 10.16 -8.79 -16.84
N SER A 138 10.52 -9.62 -15.85
CA SER A 138 9.58 -10.31 -14.97
C SER A 138 8.76 -9.34 -14.13
N PHE A 139 9.41 -8.30 -13.59
CA PHE A 139 8.72 -7.21 -12.92
C PHE A 139 7.76 -6.47 -13.87
N ALA A 140 8.19 -6.15 -15.10
CA ALA A 140 7.36 -5.43 -16.06
C ALA A 140 6.13 -6.23 -16.51
N LYS A 141 6.22 -7.56 -16.58
CA LYS A 141 5.07 -8.46 -16.85
C LYS A 141 4.05 -8.50 -15.71
N THR A 142 4.51 -8.46 -14.47
CA THR A 142 3.66 -8.59 -13.28
C THR A 142 3.14 -7.25 -12.78
N SER A 143 3.82 -6.16 -13.11
CA SER A 143 3.53 -4.80 -12.64
C SER A 143 2.65 -4.01 -13.59
N SER A 144 1.65 -4.66 -14.19
CA SER A 144 0.63 -4.04 -15.06
C SER A 144 -0.14 -2.97 -14.30
N ARG A 145 0.46 -1.80 -14.16
CA ARG A 145 -0.19 -0.59 -13.69
C ARG A 145 -0.86 0.02 -14.90
N PRO A 146 -2.20 0.04 -14.99
CA PRO A 146 -2.84 0.87 -15.99
C PRO A 146 -2.38 2.32 -15.81
N SER A 147 -2.02 2.96 -16.92
CA SER A 147 -1.60 4.36 -16.93
C SER A 147 -2.67 5.24 -16.26
N SER A 148 -2.28 6.39 -15.70
CA SER A 148 -3.22 7.30 -15.04
C SER A 148 -4.32 7.85 -15.97
N LEU A 149 -4.09 7.80 -17.29
CA LEU A 149 -5.08 8.11 -18.32
C LEU A 149 -6.03 6.93 -18.59
N GLN A 150 -5.54 5.69 -18.66
CA GLN A 150 -6.39 4.48 -18.78
C GLN A 150 -7.21 4.20 -17.52
N ARG A 151 -6.80 4.69 -16.35
CA ARG A 151 -7.57 4.56 -15.10
C ARG A 151 -8.91 5.29 -15.11
N LYS A 152 -9.16 6.19 -16.08
CA LYS A 152 -10.35 7.06 -16.09
C LYS A 152 -11.49 6.55 -16.96
N LEU A 153 -11.22 5.75 -17.99
CA LEU A 153 -12.21 5.13 -18.88
C LEU A 153 -11.63 3.81 -19.41
N ASP A 154 -12.25 2.70 -19.02
CA ASP A 154 -11.89 1.36 -19.48
C ASP A 154 -12.59 1.10 -20.82
N LEU A 155 -11.83 0.77 -21.88
CA LEU A 155 -12.38 0.52 -23.21
C LEU A 155 -13.38 -0.64 -23.21
N SER A 156 -13.24 -1.61 -22.28
CA SER A 156 -14.22 -2.68 -22.12
C SER A 156 -15.60 -2.19 -21.68
N THR A 157 -15.67 -1.02 -21.01
CA THR A 157 -16.94 -0.40 -20.62
C THR A 157 -17.69 0.15 -21.84
N PHE A 158 -16.99 0.51 -22.92
CA PHE A 158 -17.62 0.94 -24.16
C PHE A 158 -18.30 -0.22 -24.89
N MET A 159 -17.70 -1.41 -24.87
CA MET A 159 -18.29 -2.63 -25.45
C MET A 159 -19.48 -3.16 -24.65
N ALA A 160 -19.63 -2.75 -23.40
CA ALA A 160 -20.78 -3.09 -22.59
C ALA A 160 -22.01 -2.21 -22.91
N LEU A 161 -21.86 -1.15 -23.69
CA LEU A 161 -22.98 -0.29 -24.08
C LEU A 161 -23.98 -1.04 -24.96
N GLU A 162 -25.25 -0.69 -24.82
CA GLU A 162 -26.31 -1.23 -25.69
C GLU A 162 -26.05 -0.96 -27.18
N ALA A 163 -25.35 0.13 -27.49
CA ALA A 163 -24.97 0.48 -28.85
C ALA A 163 -23.89 -0.45 -29.44
N ALA A 164 -23.21 -1.28 -28.62
CA ALA A 164 -22.17 -2.20 -29.05
C ALA A 164 -22.64 -3.66 -29.22
N GLN A 165 -23.97 -3.87 -29.35
CA GLN A 165 -24.59 -5.21 -29.39
C GLN A 165 -24.13 -6.10 -30.55
N ASP A 166 -23.62 -5.54 -31.64
CA ASP A 166 -23.08 -6.27 -32.79
C ASP A 166 -21.57 -6.57 -32.66
N GLY A 167 -20.98 -6.29 -31.50
CA GLY A 167 -19.56 -6.44 -31.24
C GLY A 167 -18.70 -5.32 -31.83
N LYS A 168 -19.32 -4.19 -32.21
CA LYS A 168 -18.66 -3.01 -32.74
C LYS A 168 -19.25 -1.76 -32.10
N LEU A 169 -18.46 -0.70 -31.94
CA LEU A 169 -18.96 0.59 -31.50
C LEU A 169 -18.39 1.69 -32.40
N THR A 170 -19.26 2.46 -33.05
CA THR A 170 -18.84 3.58 -33.88
C THR A 170 -18.65 4.86 -33.07
N ALA A 171 -17.87 5.80 -33.62
CA ALA A 171 -17.70 7.11 -33.00
C ALA A 171 -19.04 7.86 -32.80
N SER A 172 -19.98 7.70 -33.74
CA SER A 172 -21.29 8.37 -33.66
C SER A 172 -22.13 7.79 -32.52
N GLU A 173 -22.09 6.48 -32.32
CA GLU A 173 -22.83 5.80 -31.27
C GLU A 173 -22.32 6.18 -29.88
N LEU A 174 -20.99 6.22 -29.69
CA LEU A 174 -20.40 6.66 -28.43
C LEU A 174 -20.69 8.14 -28.15
N GLU A 175 -20.63 9.00 -29.17
CA GLU A 175 -20.98 10.42 -29.02
C GLU A 175 -22.46 10.60 -28.64
N GLN A 176 -23.36 9.86 -29.29
CA GLN A 176 -24.79 9.90 -28.99
C GLN A 176 -25.07 9.40 -27.57
N ALA A 177 -24.43 8.32 -27.14
CA ALA A 177 -24.54 7.80 -25.78
C ALA A 177 -24.00 8.79 -24.74
N GLY A 178 -22.87 9.45 -25.04
CA GLY A 178 -22.31 10.52 -24.21
C GLY A 178 -23.25 11.72 -24.09
N ARG A 179 -23.80 12.21 -25.21
CA ARG A 179 -24.77 13.32 -25.22
C ARG A 179 -26.05 12.97 -24.47
N ALA A 180 -26.56 11.75 -24.64
CA ALA A 180 -27.73 11.27 -23.91
C ALA A 180 -27.45 11.23 -22.40
N THR A 181 -26.27 10.78 -21.99
CA THR A 181 -25.84 10.76 -20.59
C THR A 181 -25.72 12.17 -20.02
N PHE A 182 -25.12 13.11 -20.75
CA PHE A 182 -24.96 14.50 -20.30
C PHE A 182 -26.32 15.20 -20.11
N ARG A 183 -27.26 15.01 -21.04
CA ARG A 183 -28.63 15.57 -20.99
C ARG A 183 -29.47 15.04 -19.82
N GLN A 184 -29.11 13.91 -19.21
CA GLN A 184 -29.79 13.47 -18.00
C GLN A 184 -29.56 14.42 -16.82
N TYR A 185 -28.47 15.19 -16.86
CA TYR A 185 -28.03 16.06 -15.78
C TYR A 185 -28.10 17.54 -16.12
N ASP A 186 -27.97 17.91 -17.40
CA ASP A 186 -28.21 19.26 -17.94
C ASP A 186 -29.72 19.48 -18.13
N VAL A 187 -30.40 19.93 -17.08
CA VAL A 187 -31.87 20.02 -17.00
C VAL A 187 -32.38 21.21 -17.82
N ASP A 188 -31.64 22.32 -17.82
CA ASP A 188 -32.00 23.52 -18.58
C ASP A 188 -31.50 23.50 -20.02
N ASN A 189 -30.74 22.46 -20.41
CA ASN A 189 -30.23 22.23 -21.78
C ASN A 189 -29.38 23.38 -22.30
N ASP A 190 -28.63 24.05 -21.40
CA ASP A 190 -27.76 25.16 -21.77
C ASP A 190 -26.35 24.69 -22.19
N GLY A 191 -26.10 23.37 -22.16
CA GLY A 191 -24.83 22.74 -22.50
C GLY A 191 -23.81 22.79 -21.36
N MET A 192 -24.22 23.19 -20.15
CA MET A 192 -23.35 23.47 -19.02
C MET A 192 -23.96 22.99 -17.70
N LEU A 193 -23.26 22.13 -16.97
CA LEU A 193 -23.76 21.66 -15.68
C LEU A 193 -23.65 22.78 -14.62
N ALA A 194 -24.80 23.27 -14.17
CA ALA A 194 -24.90 24.22 -13.07
C ALA A 194 -24.48 23.57 -11.74
N PRO A 195 -24.10 24.34 -10.69
CA PRO A 195 -23.65 23.77 -9.41
C PRO A 195 -24.65 22.79 -8.76
N SER A 196 -25.96 23.01 -8.93
CA SER A 196 -27.02 22.12 -8.44
C SER A 196 -27.10 20.81 -9.22
N GLU A 197 -26.86 20.84 -10.52
CA GLU A 197 -26.85 19.68 -11.42
C GLU A 197 -25.58 18.86 -11.22
N LEU A 198 -24.44 19.54 -11.05
CA LEU A 198 -23.17 18.94 -10.70
C LEU A 198 -23.26 18.14 -9.38
N LYS A 199 -24.06 18.63 -8.43
CA LYS A 199 -24.32 17.92 -7.17
C LYS A 199 -25.05 16.60 -7.42
N ARG A 200 -26.14 16.60 -8.18
CA ARG A 200 -26.88 15.36 -8.55
C ARG A 200 -25.99 14.39 -9.32
N PHE A 201 -25.26 14.90 -10.30
CA PHE A 201 -24.26 14.14 -11.06
C PHE A 201 -23.24 13.48 -10.13
N SER A 202 -22.67 14.22 -9.18
CA SER A 202 -21.71 13.69 -8.21
C SER A 202 -22.29 12.63 -7.26
N GLU A 203 -23.57 12.78 -6.87
CA GLU A 203 -24.26 11.84 -6.00
C GLU A 203 -24.54 10.51 -6.71
N ASP A 204 -24.97 10.54 -7.97
CA ASP A 204 -25.19 9.35 -8.77
C ASP A 204 -23.88 8.69 -9.21
N GLN A 205 -22.82 9.46 -9.47
CA GLN A 205 -21.47 8.91 -9.61
C GLN A 205 -21.05 8.11 -8.39
N ARG A 206 -21.29 8.66 -7.19
CA ARG A 206 -20.95 7.97 -5.95
C ARG A 206 -21.70 6.65 -5.82
N LYS A 207 -22.99 6.61 -6.17
CA LYS A 207 -23.80 5.38 -6.17
C LYS A 207 -23.33 4.38 -7.24
N HIS A 208 -23.01 4.83 -8.44
CA HIS A 208 -22.54 3.97 -9.53
C HIS A 208 -21.16 3.39 -9.26
N GLN A 209 -20.23 4.18 -8.72
CA GLN A 209 -18.95 3.67 -8.25
C GLN A 209 -19.13 2.67 -7.10
N GLN A 210 -20.02 2.95 -6.14
CA GLN A 210 -20.37 1.98 -5.10
C GLN A 210 -20.94 0.67 -5.69
N GLY A 211 -21.64 0.72 -6.84
CA GLY A 211 -22.16 -0.44 -7.57
C GLY A 211 -21.12 -1.21 -8.42
N GLN A 212 -20.16 -0.53 -9.05
CA GLN A 212 -19.09 -1.17 -9.82
C GLN A 212 -17.98 -1.72 -8.93
N VAL A 213 -17.61 -1.00 -7.86
CA VAL A 213 -16.65 -1.52 -6.86
C VAL A 213 -17.22 -2.75 -6.15
N ARG A 214 -18.55 -2.88 -6.03
CA ARG A 214 -19.26 -4.08 -5.54
C ARG A 214 -18.94 -5.35 -6.34
N GLN A 215 -18.78 -5.24 -7.66
CA GLN A 215 -18.55 -6.41 -8.53
C GLN A 215 -17.05 -6.69 -8.76
N VAL A 216 -16.23 -5.64 -8.90
CA VAL A 216 -14.80 -5.81 -9.23
C VAL A 216 -13.93 -5.99 -7.96
N GLY A 217 -14.30 -5.36 -6.83
CA GLY A 217 -13.46 -5.33 -5.62
C GLY A 217 -13.47 -6.60 -4.77
N ALA A 218 -14.60 -7.29 -4.67
CA ALA A 218 -14.73 -8.46 -3.77
C ALA A 218 -14.05 -9.73 -4.33
N ALA A 219 -14.02 -9.91 -5.65
CA ALA A 219 -13.37 -11.05 -6.29
C ALA A 219 -11.85 -10.86 -6.45
N ALA A 220 -11.37 -9.62 -6.63
CA ALA A 220 -9.97 -9.33 -6.95
C ALA A 220 -8.99 -9.45 -5.76
N CYS A 221 -9.48 -9.45 -4.51
CA CYS A 221 -8.63 -9.46 -3.31
C CYS A 221 -8.69 -10.74 -2.47
N GLY A 222 -9.55 -11.70 -2.82
CA GLY A 222 -9.71 -12.94 -2.05
C GLY A 222 -10.24 -12.72 -0.62
N LEU A 223 -10.88 -11.57 -0.34
CA LEU A 223 -11.42 -11.29 0.98
C LEU A 223 -12.72 -12.10 1.21
N PRO A 224 -12.78 -12.96 2.24
CA PRO A 224 -14.00 -13.67 2.55
C PRO A 224 -15.07 -12.73 3.13
N LYS A 225 -16.35 -13.00 2.82
CA LYS A 225 -17.47 -12.30 3.46
C LYS A 225 -17.58 -12.68 4.94
N ALA A 226 -17.97 -11.71 5.76
CA ALA A 226 -18.31 -11.95 7.16
C ALA A 226 -19.69 -12.61 7.28
N ARG A 227 -19.89 -13.38 8.34
CA ARG A 227 -21.21 -13.93 8.69
C ARG A 227 -22.06 -12.86 9.39
N THR A 228 -23.38 -13.00 9.34
CA THR A 228 -24.30 -12.00 9.91
C THR A 228 -24.26 -11.92 11.44
N ASP A 229 -23.76 -12.97 12.11
CA ASP A 229 -23.55 -13.02 13.56
C ASP A 229 -22.17 -12.47 13.99
N GLU A 230 -21.29 -12.13 13.04
CA GLU A 230 -19.94 -11.67 13.33
C GLU A 230 -19.85 -10.16 13.48
N LYS A 231 -19.14 -9.73 14.53
CA LYS A 231 -18.71 -8.34 14.66
C LYS A 231 -17.42 -8.15 13.86
N VAL A 232 -17.53 -7.37 12.77
CA VAL A 232 -16.38 -7.04 11.92
C VAL A 232 -15.53 -5.95 12.59
N LEU A 233 -14.24 -6.23 12.71
CA LEU A 233 -13.25 -5.31 13.25
C LEU A 233 -12.14 -5.10 12.21
N PHE A 234 -11.78 -3.85 11.97
CA PHE A 234 -10.65 -3.49 11.11
C PHE A 234 -9.55 -2.85 11.94
N VAL A 235 -8.35 -3.41 11.86
CA VAL A 235 -7.15 -2.95 12.57
C VAL A 235 -6.10 -2.58 11.53
N SER A 236 -5.57 -1.37 11.62
CA SER A 236 -4.54 -0.87 10.70
C SER A 236 -3.40 -0.19 11.44
N GLY A 237 -2.17 -0.47 11.01
CA GLY A 237 -0.95 0.14 11.51
C GLY A 237 -0.02 0.54 10.38
N TYR A 238 0.84 1.52 10.58
CA TYR A 238 2.01 1.67 9.70
C TYR A 238 3.07 0.65 10.13
N GLU A 239 3.39 0.66 11.42
CA GLU A 239 4.39 -0.17 12.08
C GLU A 239 3.90 -0.62 13.47
N ALA A 240 4.73 -1.35 14.22
CA ALA A 240 4.46 -1.64 15.63
C ALA A 240 5.64 -1.25 16.54
N ALA A 241 5.30 -0.99 17.79
CA ALA A 241 6.19 -0.52 18.85
C ALA A 241 7.24 -1.56 19.26
N ALA A 242 7.07 -2.83 18.90
CA ALA A 242 7.99 -3.90 19.25
C ALA A 242 8.52 -4.62 18.00
N LEU A 243 9.75 -5.12 18.11
CA LEU A 243 10.41 -5.97 17.14
C LEU A 243 10.17 -7.44 17.49
N SER A 244 10.03 -8.28 16.48
CA SER A 244 9.93 -9.73 16.64
C SER A 244 11.31 -10.40 16.58
N THR A 245 11.52 -11.46 17.36
CA THR A 245 12.68 -12.35 17.20
C THR A 245 12.57 -13.29 16.00
N VAL A 246 11.42 -13.31 15.33
CA VAL A 246 11.11 -14.13 14.15
C VAL A 246 10.80 -13.23 12.96
N THR A 247 11.34 -13.58 11.79
CA THR A 247 11.00 -12.96 10.51
C THR A 247 9.91 -13.71 9.78
N VAL A 248 9.06 -12.98 9.07
CA VAL A 248 8.17 -13.50 8.02
C VAL A 248 8.50 -12.91 6.64
N ALA A 249 9.52 -12.05 6.55
CA ALA A 249 9.93 -11.32 5.35
C ALA A 249 11.35 -11.65 4.89
N GLY A 250 11.93 -12.72 5.43
CA GLY A 250 13.34 -13.07 5.22
C GLY A 250 14.27 -12.32 6.18
N GLN A 251 15.54 -12.68 6.15
CA GLN A 251 16.49 -12.21 7.15
C GLN A 251 16.80 -10.70 6.98
N ASP A 252 16.72 -10.12 5.78
CA ASP A 252 17.14 -8.75 5.46
C ASP A 252 16.10 -7.65 5.66
N LYS A 253 14.87 -7.99 6.06
CA LYS A 253 13.80 -7.04 6.36
C LYS A 253 13.35 -7.20 7.79
N GLU A 254 13.09 -6.10 8.47
CA GLU A 254 12.56 -6.11 9.83
C GLU A 254 11.13 -6.68 9.87
N THR A 255 10.79 -7.31 10.98
CA THR A 255 9.44 -7.78 11.28
C THR A 255 9.03 -7.21 12.62
N ASN A 256 7.99 -6.38 12.61
CA ASN A 256 7.40 -5.83 13.81
C ASN A 256 6.37 -6.80 14.41
N THR A 257 5.94 -6.54 15.64
CA THR A 257 4.83 -7.26 16.24
C THR A 257 3.96 -6.39 17.14
N ALA A 258 2.66 -6.62 17.08
CA ALA A 258 1.65 -6.02 17.92
C ALA A 258 0.80 -7.09 18.61
N GLU A 259 0.27 -6.78 19.79
CA GLU A 259 -0.68 -7.63 20.51
C GLU A 259 -2.11 -7.19 20.24
N LEU A 260 -2.96 -8.13 19.83
CA LEU A 260 -4.41 -7.97 19.74
C LEU A 260 -5.04 -8.77 20.88
N ASN A 261 -5.30 -8.10 21.99
CA ASN A 261 -5.90 -8.72 23.17
C ASN A 261 -7.42 -8.75 23.01
N ILE A 262 -7.97 -9.95 22.84
CA ILE A 262 -9.40 -10.16 22.65
C ILE A 262 -10.08 -10.23 24.02
N GLU A 263 -10.97 -9.30 24.30
CA GLU A 263 -11.78 -9.29 25.51
C GLU A 263 -12.78 -10.47 25.50
N PRO A 264 -13.18 -10.99 26.66
CA PRO A 264 -14.29 -11.93 26.74
C PRO A 264 -15.60 -11.33 26.18
N GLY A 265 -16.45 -12.16 25.61
CA GLY A 265 -17.75 -11.73 25.06
C GLY A 265 -18.42 -12.84 24.26
N LYS A 266 -19.69 -12.62 23.90
CA LYS A 266 -20.53 -13.64 23.25
C LYS A 266 -20.48 -13.60 21.73
N ASP A 267 -20.27 -12.42 21.16
CA ASP A 267 -20.29 -12.25 19.70
C ASP A 267 -18.97 -12.73 19.08
N PRO A 268 -19.00 -13.54 18.00
CA PRO A 268 -17.81 -13.90 17.25
C PRO A 268 -17.21 -12.69 16.53
N LEU A 269 -15.90 -12.67 16.36
CA LEU A 269 -15.15 -11.57 15.78
C LEU A 269 -14.56 -11.98 14.43
N PHE A 270 -14.85 -11.16 13.41
CA PHE A 270 -14.18 -11.21 12.12
C PHE A 270 -13.18 -10.06 12.07
N ILE A 271 -11.89 -10.35 12.11
CA ILE A 271 -10.84 -9.33 12.21
C ILE A 271 -10.11 -9.22 10.88
N ILE A 272 -9.99 -8.00 10.36
CA ILE A 272 -9.10 -7.68 9.25
C ILE A 272 -7.96 -6.83 9.80
N ALA A 273 -6.72 -7.30 9.64
CA ALA A 273 -5.53 -6.62 10.14
C ALA A 273 -4.55 -6.31 9.01
N THR A 274 -4.19 -5.03 8.86
CA THR A 274 -3.28 -4.52 7.83
C THR A 274 -2.11 -3.75 8.45
N SER A 275 -0.94 -3.87 7.83
CA SER A 275 0.24 -3.11 8.20
C SER A 275 1.03 -2.69 6.97
N TYR A 276 1.78 -1.58 7.06
CA TYR A 276 2.72 -1.21 6.00
C TYR A 276 4.02 -2.03 6.09
N THR A 277 4.56 -2.22 7.29
CA THR A 277 5.74 -3.06 7.52
C THR A 277 5.36 -4.54 7.71
N PRO A 278 6.29 -5.49 7.46
CA PRO A 278 6.07 -6.90 7.80
C PRO A 278 5.75 -7.08 9.28
N MET A 279 4.69 -7.84 9.57
CA MET A 279 4.08 -7.85 10.90
C MET A 279 3.71 -9.26 11.35
N ILE A 280 4.00 -9.57 12.62
CA ILE A 280 3.39 -10.71 13.32
C ILE A 280 2.32 -10.18 14.29
N TRP A 281 1.07 -10.56 14.04
CA TRP A 281 -0.08 -10.27 14.91
C TRP A 281 -0.18 -11.33 16.00
N ARG A 282 -0.01 -10.94 17.27
CA ARG A 282 -0.16 -11.85 18.41
C ARG A 282 -1.57 -11.70 18.96
N VAL A 283 -2.42 -12.69 18.71
CA VAL A 283 -3.79 -12.72 19.21
C VAL A 283 -3.81 -13.39 20.58
N THR A 284 -4.27 -12.67 21.60
CA THR A 284 -4.27 -13.10 23.00
C THR A 284 -5.65 -12.91 23.62
N GLY A 285 -5.84 -13.36 24.87
CA GLY A 285 -7.12 -13.27 25.57
C GLY A 285 -8.11 -14.33 25.09
N ALA A 286 -9.37 -13.93 24.87
CA ALA A 286 -10.46 -14.78 24.38
C ALA A 286 -10.35 -15.05 22.86
N ALA A 287 -9.21 -15.58 22.42
CA ALA A 287 -8.89 -15.80 21.00
C ALA A 287 -9.89 -16.74 20.31
N GLU A 288 -10.57 -17.61 21.06
CA GLU A 288 -11.61 -18.49 20.57
C GLU A 288 -12.79 -17.74 19.93
N ARG A 289 -13.02 -16.47 20.33
CA ARG A 289 -14.03 -15.59 19.73
C ARG A 289 -13.68 -15.19 18.31
N VAL A 290 -12.41 -15.22 17.93
CA VAL A 290 -12.00 -14.90 16.56
C VAL A 290 -12.40 -16.05 15.67
N SER A 291 -13.48 -15.86 14.91
CA SER A 291 -13.95 -16.84 13.95
C SER A 291 -13.08 -16.82 12.70
N ARG A 292 -12.67 -15.62 12.27
CA ARG A 292 -11.79 -15.40 11.13
C ARG A 292 -10.86 -14.21 11.34
N PHE A 293 -9.63 -14.38 10.88
CA PHE A 293 -8.59 -13.36 10.88
C PHE A 293 -8.02 -13.22 9.47
N VAL A 294 -8.17 -12.06 8.87
CA VAL A 294 -7.69 -11.78 7.52
C VAL A 294 -6.54 -10.77 7.57
N THR A 295 -5.43 -11.10 6.93
CA THR A 295 -4.27 -10.21 6.81
C THR A 295 -3.60 -10.42 5.45
N GLY A 296 -2.54 -9.67 5.13
CA GLY A 296 -1.82 -9.86 3.85
C GLY A 296 -1.48 -8.60 3.06
N ALA A 297 -1.40 -7.45 3.74
CA ALA A 297 -0.55 -6.37 3.24
C ALA A 297 0.93 -6.79 3.36
N GLY A 298 1.42 -7.61 2.42
CA GLY A 298 2.82 -8.08 2.37
C GLY A 298 3.09 -9.36 3.19
N SER A 299 4.33 -9.49 3.67
CA SER A 299 4.76 -10.58 4.55
C SER A 299 4.15 -10.44 5.93
N ALA A 300 3.25 -11.34 6.30
CA ALA A 300 2.52 -11.30 7.57
C ALA A 300 2.51 -12.66 8.27
N GLY A 301 2.44 -12.61 9.60
CA GLY A 301 2.25 -13.77 10.45
C GLY A 301 1.21 -13.54 11.53
N VAL A 302 0.66 -14.63 12.05
CA VAL A 302 -0.33 -14.64 13.14
C VAL A 302 0.08 -15.71 14.15
N VAL A 303 0.03 -15.36 15.43
CA VAL A 303 0.24 -16.29 16.55
C VAL A 303 -1.01 -16.25 17.44
N GLY A 304 -1.36 -17.40 18.01
CA GLY A 304 -2.53 -17.55 18.88
C GLY A 304 -3.82 -17.98 18.18
N LEU A 305 -3.77 -18.19 16.85
CA LEU A 305 -4.88 -18.71 16.05
C LEU A 305 -4.44 -19.90 15.19
N GLY A 306 -5.35 -20.84 14.97
CA GLY A 306 -5.17 -21.96 14.04
C GLY A 306 -5.18 -21.51 12.58
N LYS A 307 -4.49 -22.26 11.72
CA LYS A 307 -4.38 -21.97 10.27
C LYS A 307 -5.74 -21.93 9.57
N ASP A 308 -6.72 -22.69 10.05
CA ASP A 308 -8.11 -22.72 9.57
C ASP A 308 -8.86 -21.40 9.76
N ARG A 309 -8.42 -20.56 10.72
CA ARG A 309 -9.03 -19.26 11.01
C ARG A 309 -8.31 -18.09 10.37
N VAL A 310 -7.11 -18.30 9.83
CA VAL A 310 -6.28 -17.24 9.24
C VAL A 310 -6.37 -17.29 7.73
N THR A 311 -6.68 -16.16 7.11
CA THR A 311 -6.69 -15.99 5.65
C THR A 311 -5.69 -14.93 5.25
N PHE A 312 -4.81 -15.28 4.30
CA PHE A 312 -3.90 -14.32 3.68
C PHE A 312 -4.50 -13.85 2.35
N ALA A 313 -4.79 -12.55 2.26
CA ALA A 313 -5.42 -11.90 1.12
C ALA A 313 -4.49 -10.82 0.57
N ASP A 314 -4.50 -10.56 -0.75
CA ASP A 314 -3.76 -9.44 -1.35
C ASP A 314 -4.51 -8.13 -1.09
N LEU A 315 -4.41 -7.67 0.16
CA LEU A 315 -5.17 -6.52 0.64
C LEU A 315 -4.76 -5.23 -0.06
N TYR A 316 -3.55 -5.13 -0.64
CA TYR A 316 -3.12 -3.95 -1.40
C TYR A 316 -3.92 -3.72 -2.69
N ARG A 317 -4.57 -4.77 -3.24
CA ARG A 317 -5.43 -4.63 -4.42
C ARG A 317 -6.77 -3.97 -4.13
N CYS A 318 -7.28 -4.08 -2.90
CA CYS A 318 -8.62 -3.61 -2.54
C CYS A 318 -8.64 -2.56 -1.43
N LEU A 319 -7.60 -2.51 -0.60
CA LEU A 319 -7.48 -1.62 0.55
C LEU A 319 -6.09 -0.98 0.54
N PRO A 320 -5.96 0.28 0.98
CA PRO A 320 -4.65 0.86 1.22
C PRO A 320 -3.94 0.08 2.33
N GLY A 321 -2.64 -0.20 2.19
CA GLY A 321 -1.90 -0.98 3.19
C GLY A 321 -1.79 -0.34 4.57
N TRP A 322 -2.08 0.96 4.66
CA TRP A 322 -2.30 1.66 5.93
C TRP A 322 -3.32 2.77 5.71
N ILE A 323 -4.31 2.85 6.59
CA ILE A 323 -5.27 3.95 6.63
C ILE A 323 -4.79 4.99 7.64
N LYS A 324 -4.38 6.17 7.16
CA LYS A 324 -4.16 7.31 8.08
C LYS A 324 -5.47 7.59 8.82
N PRO A 325 -5.47 7.69 10.17
CA PRO A 325 -6.68 8.02 10.92
C PRO A 325 -7.39 9.28 10.39
N GLU A 326 -6.61 10.25 9.93
CA GLU A 326 -7.07 11.52 9.33
C GLU A 326 -7.64 11.38 7.91
N GLN A 327 -7.29 10.30 7.19
CA GLN A 327 -7.72 10.00 5.82
C GLN A 327 -8.64 8.79 5.74
N ALA A 328 -9.13 8.28 6.89
CA ALA A 328 -10.22 7.32 6.97
C ALA A 328 -11.53 7.99 6.48
N SER A 329 -11.54 8.36 5.21
CA SER A 329 -12.66 8.99 4.53
C SER A 329 -13.80 7.98 4.40
N ALA A 330 -15.02 8.49 4.25
CA ALA A 330 -16.21 7.67 4.02
C ALA A 330 -16.01 6.61 2.92
N GLY A 331 -15.20 6.89 1.88
CA GLY A 331 -14.94 5.96 0.78
C GLY A 331 -14.17 4.69 1.17
N ILE A 332 -13.20 4.75 2.08
CA ILE A 332 -12.47 3.54 2.53
C ILE A 332 -13.36 2.68 3.43
N LEU A 333 -14.21 3.32 4.21
CA LEU A 333 -15.14 2.66 5.12
C LEU A 333 -16.30 2.03 4.35
N ASP A 334 -16.80 2.72 3.33
CA ASP A 334 -17.73 2.16 2.36
C ASP A 334 -17.12 0.95 1.66
N ALA A 335 -15.83 0.98 1.31
CA ALA A 335 -15.12 -0.16 0.76
C ALA A 335 -15.05 -1.34 1.75
N ILE A 336 -14.67 -1.10 3.01
CA ILE A 336 -14.64 -2.16 4.03
C ILE A 336 -16.05 -2.74 4.26
N ASN A 337 -17.06 -1.89 4.37
CA ASN A 337 -18.46 -2.30 4.55
C ASN A 337 -18.93 -3.18 3.39
N MET A 338 -18.63 -2.74 2.18
CA MET A 338 -18.98 -3.43 0.94
C MET A 338 -18.26 -4.77 0.78
N LEU A 339 -16.96 -4.82 1.10
CA LEU A 339 -16.15 -6.04 0.98
C LEU A 339 -16.51 -7.09 2.04
N THR A 340 -16.82 -6.64 3.26
CA THR A 340 -17.14 -7.55 4.38
C THR A 340 -18.62 -7.88 4.49
N GLY A 341 -19.50 -7.07 3.91
CA GLY A 341 -20.95 -7.15 4.09
C GLY A 341 -21.43 -6.59 5.43
N SER A 342 -20.57 -5.92 6.19
CA SER A 342 -20.92 -5.32 7.48
C SER A 342 -21.28 -3.84 7.34
N SER A 343 -22.38 -3.41 7.98
CA SER A 343 -22.83 -2.01 7.94
C SER A 343 -22.18 -1.12 9.00
N ALA A 344 -21.46 -1.69 9.97
CA ALA A 344 -20.86 -0.93 11.08
C ALA A 344 -19.60 -1.61 11.67
N PRO A 345 -18.49 -1.69 10.92
CA PRO A 345 -17.24 -2.25 11.43
C PRO A 345 -16.68 -1.35 12.54
N GLY A 346 -16.17 -1.99 13.59
CA GLY A 346 -15.31 -1.30 14.55
C GLY A 346 -13.94 -1.08 13.92
N VAL A 347 -13.43 0.15 13.93
CA VAL A 347 -12.14 0.50 13.33
C VAL A 347 -11.16 0.94 14.40
N PHE A 348 -9.96 0.39 14.34
CA PHE A 348 -8.79 0.88 15.06
C PHE A 348 -7.69 1.18 14.05
N SER A 349 -7.15 2.39 14.08
CA SER A 349 -5.97 2.72 13.28
C SER A 349 -5.00 3.58 14.08
N SER A 350 -3.72 3.23 14.00
CA SER A 350 -2.61 3.99 14.58
C SER A 350 -1.46 4.04 13.59
N TYR A 351 -0.53 4.98 13.77
CA TYR A 351 0.75 4.92 13.07
C TYR A 351 1.59 3.77 13.64
N THR A 352 1.84 3.79 14.95
CA THR A 352 2.56 2.74 15.69
C THR A 352 1.58 1.93 16.53
N LEU A 353 1.49 0.62 16.29
CA LEU A 353 0.67 -0.31 17.05
C LEU A 353 1.45 -0.89 18.23
N SER A 354 0.84 -1.02 19.41
CA SER A 354 1.47 -1.72 20.54
C SER A 354 0.59 -2.88 20.99
N LYS A 355 -0.22 -2.65 22.01
CA LYS A 355 -1.30 -3.54 22.44
C LYS A 355 -2.62 -2.88 22.11
N VAL A 356 -3.49 -3.59 21.43
CA VAL A 356 -4.85 -3.17 21.10
C VAL A 356 -5.82 -4.12 21.77
N THR A 357 -6.73 -3.57 22.57
CA THR A 357 -7.77 -4.32 23.28
C THR A 357 -9.06 -4.27 22.47
N LEU A 358 -9.53 -5.44 22.01
CA LEU A 358 -10.68 -5.55 21.13
C LEU A 358 -11.84 -6.28 21.82
N PRO A 359 -13.10 -5.82 21.66
CA PRO A 359 -13.54 -4.75 20.77
C PRO A 359 -13.49 -3.32 21.36
N SER A 360 -13.14 -3.12 22.63
CA SER A 360 -13.31 -1.82 23.31
C SER A 360 -12.56 -0.63 22.69
N GLU A 361 -11.38 -0.86 22.11
CA GLU A 361 -10.61 0.20 21.44
C GLU A 361 -11.06 0.45 19.99
N ALA A 362 -11.78 -0.48 19.37
CA ALA A 362 -12.32 -0.30 18.03
C ALA A 362 -13.51 0.66 18.08
N ARG A 363 -13.41 1.78 17.36
CA ARG A 363 -14.42 2.84 17.34
C ARG A 363 -15.19 2.86 16.02
N PRO A 364 -16.44 3.36 16.03
CA PRO A 364 -17.09 3.74 14.79
C PRO A 364 -16.20 4.71 14.02
N PRO A 365 -16.12 4.60 12.69
CA PRO A 365 -15.14 5.37 11.93
C PRO A 365 -15.25 6.89 12.08
N ALA A 366 -16.47 7.41 12.28
CA ALA A 366 -16.74 8.83 12.52
C ALA A 366 -16.09 9.37 13.81
N MET A 367 -15.58 8.50 14.68
CA MET A 367 -14.98 8.84 15.97
C MET A 367 -13.47 8.54 16.02
N LEU A 368 -12.83 8.25 14.89
CA LEU A 368 -11.38 8.07 14.84
C LEU A 368 -10.69 9.38 15.21
N GLN A 369 -10.01 9.40 16.36
CA GLN A 369 -9.33 10.59 16.86
C GLN A 369 -8.02 10.84 16.10
N LYS A 370 -7.68 12.12 15.94
CA LYS A 370 -6.49 12.57 15.18
C LYS A 370 -5.20 11.98 15.75
N HIS A 371 -5.05 11.92 17.07
CA HIS A 371 -3.82 11.44 17.70
C HIS A 371 -4.16 10.57 18.92
N ALA A 372 -4.05 9.25 18.77
CA ALA A 372 -3.95 8.37 19.93
C ALA A 372 -2.52 8.53 20.48
N VAL A 373 -2.38 9.09 21.67
CA VAL A 373 -1.14 8.98 22.44
C VAL A 373 -0.88 7.48 22.59
N PRO A 374 0.28 6.94 22.18
CA PRO A 374 0.57 5.53 22.37
C PRO A 374 0.38 5.23 23.87
N PRO A 375 -0.44 4.24 24.25
CA PRO A 375 -0.49 3.83 25.64
C PRO A 375 0.93 3.49 26.09
N SER A 376 1.28 3.76 27.35
CA SER A 376 2.59 3.44 27.89
C SER A 376 2.89 1.96 27.63
N VAL A 377 3.82 1.69 26.72
CA VAL A 377 4.17 0.32 26.35
C VAL A 377 5.21 -0.17 27.33
N GLN A 378 4.98 -1.35 27.89
CA GLN A 378 6.01 -2.01 28.69
C GLN A 378 7.13 -2.47 27.75
N PHE A 379 8.35 -1.99 28.00
CA PHE A 379 9.51 -2.39 27.24
C PHE A 379 9.89 -3.84 27.55
N SER A 380 10.00 -4.68 26.51
CA SER A 380 10.48 -6.05 26.62
C SER A 380 11.93 -6.16 26.16
N TRP A 381 12.78 -6.86 26.92
CA TRP A 381 14.15 -7.13 26.52
C TRP A 381 14.27 -8.32 25.55
N GLY A 382 13.24 -9.17 25.48
CA GLY A 382 13.30 -10.41 24.70
C GLY A 382 14.54 -11.23 25.10
N PRO A 383 15.39 -11.64 24.15
CA PRO A 383 16.61 -12.39 24.43
C PRO A 383 17.80 -11.51 24.87
N LEU A 384 17.67 -10.18 24.85
CA LEU A 384 18.77 -9.29 25.24
C LEU A 384 18.90 -9.19 26.76
N ARG A 385 20.14 -8.96 27.22
CA ARG A 385 20.39 -8.59 28.62
C ARG A 385 20.11 -7.10 28.82
N PRO A 386 19.51 -6.68 29.96
CA PRO A 386 19.37 -5.28 30.29
C PRO A 386 20.73 -4.58 30.33
N THR A 387 20.91 -3.55 29.50
CA THR A 387 22.14 -2.75 29.40
C THR A 387 21.78 -1.31 29.02
N GLU A 388 22.60 -0.34 29.37
CA GLU A 388 22.39 1.06 28.97
C GLU A 388 23.55 1.50 28.06
N ASN A 389 23.27 1.64 26.77
CA ASN A 389 24.20 2.14 25.76
C ASN A 389 23.44 2.85 24.64
N GLY A 390 24.15 3.46 23.69
CA GLY A 390 23.55 4.24 22.60
C GLY A 390 22.59 3.43 21.70
N ALA A 391 22.89 2.14 21.47
CA ALA A 391 22.02 1.25 20.71
C ALA A 391 20.71 0.99 21.48
N VAL A 392 20.79 0.69 22.78
CA VAL A 392 19.61 0.48 23.62
C VAL A 392 18.77 1.76 23.78
N ALA A 393 19.41 2.92 23.96
CA ALA A 393 18.69 4.20 24.03
C ALA A 393 17.91 4.48 22.74
N SER A 394 18.51 4.17 21.59
CA SER A 394 17.87 4.29 20.27
C SER A 394 16.78 3.23 20.07
N LEU A 395 16.99 1.99 20.54
CA LEU A 395 15.97 0.95 20.55
C LEU A 395 14.74 1.37 21.35
N LYS A 396 14.91 1.91 22.57
CA LYS A 396 13.80 2.43 23.39
C LYS A 396 13.05 3.58 22.71
N ARG A 397 13.75 4.37 21.89
CA ARG A 397 13.16 5.49 21.13
C ARG A 397 12.33 5.02 19.94
N PHE A 398 12.86 4.11 19.13
CA PHE A 398 12.22 3.69 17.88
C PHE A 398 11.29 2.48 18.05
N SER A 399 11.58 1.61 19.00
CA SER A 399 10.76 0.45 19.38
C SER A 399 10.47 0.49 20.88
N PRO A 400 9.55 1.36 21.34
CA PRO A 400 9.28 1.55 22.78
C PRO A 400 8.71 0.30 23.47
N GLY A 401 8.19 -0.68 22.72
CA GLY A 401 7.81 -2.01 23.22
C GLY A 401 8.98 -3.01 23.30
N GLY A 402 10.14 -2.64 22.77
CA GLY A 402 11.35 -3.46 22.80
C GLY A 402 11.27 -4.67 21.86
N ILE A 403 11.71 -5.83 22.35
CA ILE A 403 11.84 -7.07 21.58
C ILE A 403 10.93 -8.13 22.19
N VAL A 404 10.09 -8.72 21.36
CA VAL A 404 9.18 -9.80 21.76
C VAL A 404 9.68 -11.11 21.20
N SER A 405 9.93 -12.07 22.10
CA SER A 405 10.24 -13.44 21.73
C SER A 405 9.01 -14.13 21.17
N VAL A 406 9.10 -14.59 19.93
CA VAL A 406 8.08 -15.36 19.22
C VAL A 406 8.65 -16.74 18.90
N ASP A 407 7.87 -17.79 19.09
CA ASP A 407 8.23 -19.13 18.61
C ASP A 407 7.88 -19.25 17.13
N ALA A 408 8.89 -19.47 16.27
CA ALA A 408 8.70 -19.57 14.83
C ALA A 408 7.74 -20.71 14.43
N GLY A 409 7.75 -21.83 15.16
CA GLY A 409 6.86 -22.97 14.90
C GLY A 409 5.39 -22.66 15.16
N SER A 410 5.10 -21.66 15.98
CA SER A 410 3.74 -21.22 16.30
C SER A 410 3.16 -20.20 15.32
N VAL A 411 3.97 -19.69 14.37
CA VAL A 411 3.55 -18.62 13.46
C VAL A 411 2.85 -19.19 12.22
N VAL A 412 1.55 -18.91 12.11
CA VAL A 412 0.82 -19.07 10.84
C VAL A 412 1.17 -17.89 9.95
N SER A 413 1.79 -18.12 8.80
CA SER A 413 2.37 -17.05 7.95
C SER A 413 2.12 -17.25 6.46
N SER A 414 2.10 -16.15 5.70
CA SER A 414 1.97 -16.16 4.23
C SER A 414 3.26 -16.61 3.54
N ALA A 415 4.40 -16.42 4.20
CA ALA A 415 5.73 -16.87 3.80
C ALA A 415 6.35 -17.69 4.94
N GLY A 416 7.52 -18.31 4.74
CA GLY A 416 8.18 -19.06 5.82
C GLY A 416 8.53 -18.18 7.02
N ALA A 417 8.25 -18.66 8.24
CA ALA A 417 8.68 -18.02 9.48
C ALA A 417 10.00 -18.62 9.97
N ALA A 418 10.97 -17.77 10.33
CA ALA A 418 12.27 -18.22 10.83
C ALA A 418 12.81 -17.29 11.93
N PRO A 419 13.56 -17.80 12.92
CA PRO A 419 14.27 -16.94 13.85
C PRO A 419 15.27 -16.04 13.12
N TYR A 420 15.47 -14.82 13.61
CA TYR A 420 16.56 -13.98 13.13
C TYR A 420 17.91 -14.52 13.61
N GLU A 421 18.90 -14.56 12.71
CA GLU A 421 20.30 -14.81 13.11
C GLU A 421 20.89 -13.63 13.90
N VAL A 422 20.53 -12.42 13.45
CA VAL A 422 20.85 -11.15 14.09
C VAL A 422 19.55 -10.35 14.14
N LEU A 423 19.16 -9.91 15.34
CA LEU A 423 17.92 -9.15 15.55
C LEU A 423 17.88 -7.90 14.66
N PRO A 424 16.68 -7.43 14.29
CA PRO A 424 16.55 -6.24 13.45
C PRO A 424 16.95 -4.95 14.19
N GLN A 425 17.30 -3.93 13.42
CA GLN A 425 17.54 -2.55 13.83
C GLN A 425 18.52 -2.42 15.01
N GLU A 426 18.27 -1.51 15.93
CA GLU A 426 19.08 -1.28 17.13
C GLU A 426 19.14 -2.50 18.07
N ALA A 427 18.16 -3.40 18.00
CA ALA A 427 18.21 -4.66 18.77
C ALA A 427 19.35 -5.56 18.29
N GLY A 428 19.60 -5.63 16.98
CA GLY A 428 20.76 -6.35 16.42
C GLY A 428 22.09 -5.71 16.80
N LEU A 429 22.16 -4.37 16.80
CA LEU A 429 23.35 -3.66 17.26
C LEU A 429 23.64 -3.98 18.72
N ALA A 430 22.61 -3.93 19.59
CA ALA A 430 22.74 -4.27 20.99
C ALA A 430 23.13 -5.74 21.22
N GLN A 431 22.53 -6.68 20.46
CA GLN A 431 22.89 -8.11 20.49
C GLN A 431 24.38 -8.30 20.18
N LEU A 432 24.84 -7.74 19.07
CA LEU A 432 26.22 -7.91 18.62
C LEU A 432 27.24 -7.23 19.54
N MET A 433 26.86 -6.14 20.21
CA MET A 433 27.67 -5.52 21.26
C MET A 433 27.76 -6.41 22.50
N GLN A 434 26.64 -7.02 22.93
CA GLN A 434 26.60 -7.96 24.05
C GLN A 434 27.40 -9.24 23.78
N ASP A 435 27.47 -9.65 22.52
CA ASP A 435 28.30 -10.77 22.05
C ASP A 435 29.78 -10.39 21.91
N GLY A 436 30.15 -9.11 22.12
CA GLY A 436 31.50 -8.60 21.96
C GLY A 436 32.00 -8.60 20.50
N LYS A 437 31.09 -8.63 19.52
CA LYS A 437 31.41 -8.58 18.08
C LYS A 437 31.40 -7.16 17.55
N LEU A 438 30.58 -6.29 18.14
CA LEU A 438 30.54 -4.85 17.88
C LEU A 438 31.07 -4.05 19.07
N GLU A 439 31.74 -2.94 18.76
CA GLU A 439 32.13 -1.91 19.72
C GLU A 439 31.70 -0.54 19.19
N PHE A 440 31.15 0.32 20.03
CA PHE A 440 30.76 1.66 19.62
C PHE A 440 31.85 2.68 19.96
N ASP A 441 32.34 3.39 18.95
CA ASP A 441 33.22 4.54 19.10
C ASP A 441 32.47 5.82 18.68
N PRO A 442 32.37 6.86 19.54
CA PRO A 442 31.61 8.07 19.23
C PRO A 442 32.07 8.85 17.99
N LYS A 443 33.32 8.68 17.56
CA LYS A 443 33.91 9.37 16.40
C LYS A 443 33.81 8.53 15.13
N LEU A 444 33.96 7.21 15.24
CA LEU A 444 34.04 6.28 14.12
C LEU A 444 32.70 5.59 13.80
N GLY A 445 31.86 5.34 14.80
CA GLY A 445 30.64 4.54 14.69
C GLY A 445 30.81 3.14 15.28
N TYR A 446 30.07 2.17 14.74
CA TYR A 446 30.08 0.78 15.19
C TYR A 446 31.21 0.00 14.54
N ILE A 447 32.25 -0.31 15.30
CA ILE A 447 33.40 -1.08 14.85
C ILE A 447 33.08 -2.58 14.95
N ILE A 448 33.13 -3.28 13.82
CA ILE A 448 32.99 -4.73 13.72
C ILE A 448 34.35 -5.34 14.03
N ARG A 449 34.51 -5.84 15.25
CA ARG A 449 35.75 -6.42 15.78
C ARG A 449 35.95 -7.89 15.40
N ARG A 450 34.85 -8.59 15.15
CA ARG A 450 34.83 -10.01 14.79
C ARG A 450 33.77 -10.26 13.73
N ALA A 451 33.93 -11.32 12.94
CA ALA A 451 32.94 -11.72 11.96
C ALA A 451 31.55 -11.83 12.60
N ILE A 452 30.58 -11.14 12.01
CA ILE A 452 29.16 -11.26 12.35
C ILE A 452 28.46 -12.00 11.20
N PRO A 453 27.41 -12.79 11.48
CA PRO A 453 26.73 -13.56 10.44
C PRO A 453 26.21 -12.64 9.34
N ARG A 454 25.64 -11.49 9.72
CA ARG A 454 25.03 -10.54 8.80
C ARG A 454 24.77 -9.18 9.43
N PHE A 455 24.44 -8.18 8.62
CA PHE A 455 23.96 -6.90 9.11
C PHE A 455 22.57 -7.03 9.75
N PRO A 456 22.26 -6.26 10.81
CA PRO A 456 20.90 -6.13 11.31
C PRO A 456 19.96 -5.59 10.23
N ALA A 457 18.80 -6.22 10.07
CA ALA A 457 17.78 -5.77 9.13
C ALA A 457 17.18 -4.41 9.53
N GLY A 458 16.64 -3.65 8.57
CA GLY A 458 15.88 -2.43 8.87
C GLY A 458 16.70 -1.21 9.30
N LEU A 459 18.02 -1.20 9.09
CA LEU A 459 18.89 -0.05 9.35
C LEU A 459 18.79 1.02 8.25
N ALA A 460 17.57 1.45 7.94
CA ALA A 460 17.26 2.48 6.96
C ALA A 460 16.79 3.80 7.63
N GLY A 461 16.90 4.90 6.88
CA GLY A 461 16.41 6.21 7.32
C GLY A 461 17.02 6.66 8.65
N ALA A 462 16.17 6.86 9.66
CA ALA A 462 16.58 7.30 11.00
C ALA A 462 17.34 6.24 11.81
N HIS A 463 17.31 4.97 11.37
CA HIS A 463 18.04 3.85 11.98
C HIS A 463 19.44 3.65 11.37
N ALA A 464 19.80 4.44 10.35
CA ALA A 464 21.07 4.28 9.64
C ALA A 464 22.26 4.59 10.54
N VAL A 465 23.29 3.74 10.48
CA VAL A 465 24.53 3.88 11.25
C VAL A 465 25.76 3.87 10.37
N VAL A 466 26.93 4.01 10.98
CA VAL A 466 28.22 3.77 10.30
C VAL A 466 28.84 2.53 10.90
N PHE A 467 29.08 1.53 10.06
CA PHE A 467 29.90 0.37 10.39
C PHE A 467 31.34 0.59 9.95
N VAL A 468 32.27 0.17 10.79
CA VAL A 468 33.71 0.19 10.51
C VAL A 468 34.26 -1.22 10.66
N LEU A 469 34.75 -1.80 9.57
CA LEU A 469 35.39 -3.12 9.59
C LEU A 469 36.80 -2.97 10.18
N ALA A 470 37.08 -3.75 11.24
CA ALA A 470 38.44 -3.90 11.74
C ALA A 470 39.30 -4.71 10.74
N ASP A 471 40.62 -4.56 10.85
CA ASP A 471 41.56 -5.21 9.92
C ASP A 471 41.38 -6.74 9.94
N GLY A 472 41.26 -7.34 8.75
CA GLY A 472 41.06 -8.78 8.57
C GLY A 472 39.65 -9.29 8.86
N VAL A 473 38.68 -8.43 9.20
CA VAL A 473 37.28 -8.84 9.40
C VAL A 473 36.54 -8.82 8.06
N PRO A 474 35.93 -9.95 7.62
CA PRO A 474 35.18 -9.98 6.37
C PRO A 474 33.93 -9.10 6.48
N ARG A 475 33.52 -8.54 5.34
CA ARG A 475 32.24 -7.82 5.25
C ARG A 475 31.09 -8.80 5.53
N PRO A 476 30.18 -8.50 6.46
CA PRO A 476 28.99 -9.31 6.71
C PRO A 476 28.11 -9.41 5.47
N VAL A 477 27.41 -10.54 5.32
CA VAL A 477 26.36 -10.69 4.30
C VAL A 477 25.09 -9.93 4.70
N GLY A 478 24.15 -9.83 3.77
CA GLY A 478 22.90 -9.10 3.96
C GLY A 478 23.03 -7.59 3.76
N ARG A 479 21.90 -6.89 3.85
CA ARG A 479 21.79 -5.46 3.49
C ARG A 479 22.04 -4.54 4.69
N PRO A 480 23.00 -3.60 4.61
CA PRO A 480 23.20 -2.60 5.68
C PRO A 480 22.13 -1.48 5.68
N GLY A 481 21.15 -1.54 4.77
CA GLY A 481 20.14 -0.50 4.60
C GLY A 481 20.76 0.81 4.10
N HIS A 482 20.45 1.92 4.77
CA HIS A 482 21.08 3.22 4.50
C HIS A 482 22.39 3.42 5.28
N SER A 483 22.86 2.39 6.00
CA SER A 483 24.09 2.48 6.79
C SER A 483 25.33 2.47 5.89
N ALA A 484 26.35 3.24 6.27
CA ALA A 484 27.63 3.22 5.60
C ALA A 484 28.51 2.09 6.14
N VAL A 485 29.26 1.42 5.28
CA VAL A 485 30.25 0.39 5.67
C VAL A 485 31.63 0.86 5.19
N LEU A 486 32.54 1.08 6.13
CA LEU A 486 33.88 1.62 5.90
C LEU A 486 34.95 0.65 6.41
N THR A 487 36.14 0.70 5.85
CA THR A 487 37.35 0.16 6.51
C THR A 487 37.85 1.12 7.57
N LEU A 488 38.70 0.65 8.48
CA LEU A 488 39.31 1.49 9.52
C LEU A 488 40.08 2.69 8.93
N GLU A 489 40.78 2.48 7.81
CA GLU A 489 41.49 3.55 7.10
C GLU A 489 40.53 4.60 6.52
N GLN A 490 39.45 4.16 5.86
CA GLN A 490 38.44 5.06 5.30
C GLN A 490 37.76 5.90 6.40
N ALA A 491 37.45 5.28 7.54
CA ALA A 491 36.85 5.97 8.68
C ALA A 491 37.78 7.03 9.28
N LYS A 492 39.08 6.71 9.46
CA LYS A 492 40.11 7.66 9.93
C LYS A 492 40.32 8.82 8.95
N SER A 493 40.39 8.54 7.64
CA SER A 493 40.52 9.57 6.61
C SER A 493 39.35 10.56 6.62
N LYS A 494 38.13 10.06 6.82
CA LYS A 494 36.91 10.89 6.92
C LYS A 494 36.91 11.78 8.15
N LEU A 495 37.46 11.33 9.27
CA LEU A 495 37.64 12.14 10.48
C LEU A 495 38.62 13.29 10.27
N VAL A 496 39.76 13.03 9.62
CA VAL A 496 40.74 14.09 9.31
C VAL A 496 40.13 15.16 8.41
N ARG A 497 39.33 14.77 7.40
CA ARG A 497 38.61 15.72 6.54
C ARG A 497 37.52 16.52 7.26
N ARG A 498 36.92 16.00 8.33
CA ARG A 498 35.91 16.71 9.13
C ARG A 498 36.51 17.59 10.23
N GLY A 499 37.69 17.23 10.75
CA GLY A 499 38.40 17.98 11.79
C GLY A 499 39.38 19.03 11.25
N GLY A 500 39.75 18.95 9.97
CA GLY A 500 40.54 19.96 9.30
C GLY A 500 39.66 21.07 8.73
N VAL A 501 39.74 22.27 9.32
CA VAL A 501 39.54 23.51 8.55
C VAL A 501 40.38 23.36 7.29
N GLN A 502 39.73 23.53 6.14
CA GLN A 502 40.35 23.49 4.85
C GLN A 502 41.44 24.58 4.81
N LEU A 503 42.70 24.21 5.06
CA LEU A 503 43.82 25.04 4.64
C LEU A 503 43.83 24.98 3.13
N SER A 504 43.27 26.03 2.52
CA SER A 504 43.41 26.28 1.09
C SER A 504 44.88 26.12 0.69
N PRO A 505 45.19 25.38 -0.39
CA PRO A 505 46.56 25.30 -0.88
C PRO A 505 46.92 26.66 -1.49
N GLY A 506 47.86 27.38 -0.88
CA GLY A 506 48.51 28.53 -1.53
C GLY A 506 48.74 29.79 -0.70
N VAL A 507 49.21 29.71 0.55
CA VAL A 507 49.82 30.89 1.20
C VAL A 507 51.24 30.55 1.66
N PRO A 508 52.29 31.22 1.15
CA PRO A 508 53.68 30.95 1.52
C PRO A 508 53.98 31.29 2.98
N GLU A 509 54.93 30.54 3.53
CA GLU A 509 55.32 30.42 4.94
C GLU A 509 56.10 31.62 5.52
N GLU A 510 55.81 32.85 5.09
CA GLU A 510 56.46 34.07 5.61
C GLU A 510 55.47 35.04 6.23
N ARG A 511 54.88 34.68 7.39
CA ARG A 511 54.36 35.69 8.33
C ARG A 511 54.10 35.24 9.77
N ILE A 512 54.69 34.13 10.22
CA ILE A 512 54.65 33.73 11.65
C ILE A 512 55.93 34.20 12.35
N LYS A 513 56.22 35.51 12.33
CA LYS A 513 57.12 36.17 13.29
C LYS A 513 56.75 37.63 13.42
N ARG A 514 55.79 37.91 14.30
CA ARG A 514 55.69 39.10 15.16
C ARG A 514 54.29 39.11 15.75
N LEU A 515 54.21 38.92 17.06
CA LEU A 515 53.33 39.61 18.02
C LEU A 515 53.16 38.72 19.28
N HIS A 516 54.21 38.71 20.10
CA HIS A 516 54.10 38.88 21.56
C HIS A 516 54.86 40.19 21.84
N PRO A 517 54.36 41.07 22.72
CA PRO A 517 54.21 40.78 24.15
C PRO A 517 52.83 40.25 24.54
#